data_AF-A0ABD1UW24-F1
#
_entry.id   AF-A0ABD1UW24-F1
#
_cell.length_a   1.000
_cell.length_b   1.000
_cell.length_c   1.000
_cell.angle_alpha   90.00
_cell.angle_beta   90.00
_cell.angle_gamma   90.00
#
_symmetry.space_group_name_H-M   'P 1'
#
loop_
_entity.id
_entity.type
_entity.pdbx_description
1 polymer ?
#
loop_
_entity_poly.entity_id
_entity_poly.type
_entity_poly.pdbx_seq_one_letter_code
_entity_poly.pdbx_strand_id
1 'polypeptide(L)'
;MSSGRPSNYIMFSSLFKSLHQLLKIALSLDRLAESLSRHYINIPADENVITNEVEYSSKSEEDEVEEEALHHKVFDSAELRNYTLPKPNRPSGKKNFVGLESVYPSIGQGCARLASTLDRFMTYKAYHMCPNDWDLAQKLMISGCDPLPRRRCFSRTPRNDKPRPLNSSLWTQPRDVDIPWSRYKCKNYQCLVSNKTINNRGFYKCSDCFDLTKRGWNVQRNENVSAEFSIDEILILKPGEIRIGLDFSPTTGTFAALMREKNVTIASATLNLGAPFNEVIASRGLLPLYISVGSRLPFFDNTLDIVHSTLFLDGWIGIELLQFILLDWDRVLRPKGLLYVDRFFCKKENMKMYVDEFDRIGYKKLLWRVVPKKDKLEDELFLSAVLEKPVRG
;
A
#
# COMPACT_ATOMS: atom_id res chain seq x y z
N MET A 1 18.06 75.12 10.30
CA MET A 1 19.32 74.56 10.87
C MET A 1 19.01 73.93 12.21
N SER A 2 18.99 72.59 12.28
CA SER A 2 19.40 71.82 13.46
C SER A 2 19.44 70.34 13.04
N SER A 3 20.66 69.82 12.95
CA SER A 3 21.00 68.46 12.58
C SER A 3 21.02 67.56 13.81
N GLY A 4 20.16 66.55 13.85
CA GLY A 4 20.25 65.43 14.80
C GLY A 4 20.84 64.19 14.13
N ARG A 5 22.04 63.76 14.54
CA ARG A 5 22.60 62.44 14.19
C ARG A 5 21.90 61.34 15.02
N PRO A 6 21.48 60.20 14.44
CA PRO A 6 21.26 58.99 15.20
C PRO A 6 22.53 58.12 15.25
N SER A 7 23.01 58.00 16.49
CA SER A 7 23.84 56.99 17.13
C SER A 7 24.26 55.73 16.33
N ASN A 8 25.57 55.62 16.06
CA ASN A 8 26.25 54.40 15.60
C ASN A 8 26.17 53.20 16.59
N TYR A 9 25.66 53.39 17.81
CA TYR A 9 25.60 52.32 18.82
C TYR A 9 24.53 51.25 18.54
N ILE A 10 23.45 51.59 17.83
CA ILE A 10 22.32 50.67 17.61
C ILE A 10 22.66 49.64 16.52
N MET A 11 23.45 50.02 15.50
CA MET A 11 23.84 49.13 14.42
C MET A 11 24.85 48.07 14.87
N PHE A 12 25.80 48.43 15.74
CA PHE A 12 26.78 47.49 16.31
C PHE A 12 26.14 46.42 17.21
N SER A 13 25.10 46.78 17.98
CA SER A 13 24.35 45.86 18.85
C SER A 13 23.60 44.76 18.08
N SER A 14 23.00 45.12 16.95
CA SER A 14 22.27 44.18 16.08
C SER A 14 23.21 43.18 15.40
N LEU A 15 24.34 43.65 14.87
CA LEU A 15 25.37 42.82 14.25
C LEU A 15 26.00 41.84 15.25
N PHE A 16 26.26 42.27 16.49
CA PHE A 16 26.82 41.39 17.53
C PHE A 16 25.85 40.27 17.95
N LYS A 17 24.55 40.57 18.02
CA LYS A 17 23.52 39.54 18.30
C LYS A 17 23.41 38.51 17.19
N SER A 18 23.48 38.96 15.93
CA SER A 18 23.45 38.06 14.77
C SER A 18 24.70 37.16 14.71
N LEU A 19 25.88 37.72 14.99
CA LEU A 19 27.13 36.96 15.05
C LEU A 19 27.14 35.94 16.20
N HIS A 20 26.59 36.31 17.36
CA HIS A 20 26.49 35.39 18.49
C HIS A 20 25.51 34.23 18.22
N GLN A 21 24.45 34.47 17.45
CA GLN A 21 23.50 33.44 17.04
C GLN A 21 24.11 32.48 16.01
N LEU A 22 24.90 33.00 15.06
CA LEU A 22 25.67 32.19 14.11
C LEU A 22 26.73 31.33 14.82
N LEU A 23 27.43 31.89 15.82
CA LEU A 23 28.41 31.13 16.61
C LEU A 23 27.77 29.98 17.39
N LYS A 24 26.56 30.19 17.93
CA LYS A 24 25.80 29.13 18.61
C LYS A 24 25.36 28.02 17.66
N ILE A 25 24.96 28.37 16.44
CA ILE A 25 24.60 27.38 15.41
C ILE A 25 25.83 26.58 15.00
N ALA A 26 26.97 27.25 14.77
CA ALA A 26 28.23 26.58 14.43
C ALA A 26 28.68 25.60 15.52
N LEU A 27 28.66 26.03 16.80
CA LEU A 27 29.01 25.16 17.93
C LEU A 27 28.03 24.00 18.11
N SER A 28 26.76 24.19 17.77
CA SER A 28 25.76 23.12 17.78
C SER A 28 26.01 22.10 16.67
N LEU A 29 26.41 22.55 15.49
CA LEU A 29 26.74 21.69 14.34
C LEU A 29 28.03 20.92 14.59
N ASP A 30 29.05 21.53 15.19
CA ASP A 30 30.30 20.85 15.59
C ASP A 30 30.05 19.75 16.63
N ARG A 31 29.20 20.00 17.64
CA ARG A 31 28.80 18.95 18.59
C ARG A 31 28.04 17.81 17.92
N LEU A 32 27.24 18.12 16.90
CA LEU A 32 26.50 17.13 16.13
C LEU A 32 27.45 16.28 15.27
N ALA A 33 28.44 16.93 14.65
CA ALA A 33 29.50 16.27 13.89
C ALA A 33 30.38 15.38 14.78
N GLU A 34 30.77 15.84 15.99
CA GLU A 34 31.50 15.00 16.95
C GLU A 34 30.68 13.79 17.41
N SER A 35 29.37 13.97 17.64
CA SER A 35 28.47 12.88 18.04
C SER A 35 28.33 11.82 16.94
N LEU A 36 28.19 12.27 15.69
CA LEU A 36 28.15 11.40 14.52
C LEU A 36 29.50 10.72 14.24
N SER A 37 30.61 11.41 14.48
CA SER A 37 31.96 10.86 14.33
C SER A 37 32.27 9.80 15.39
N ARG A 38 31.83 9.99 16.65
CA ARG A 38 31.92 8.94 17.69
C ARG A 38 31.10 7.68 17.36
N HIS A 39 30.00 7.82 16.62
CA HIS A 39 29.24 6.66 16.13
C HIS A 39 29.93 5.92 14.98
N TYR A 40 30.82 6.57 14.23
CA TYR A 40 31.56 5.96 13.11
C TYR A 40 32.92 5.36 13.49
N ILE A 41 33.48 5.67 14.67
CA ILE A 41 34.82 5.20 15.08
C ILE A 41 34.81 3.76 15.66
N ASN A 42 33.64 3.18 15.99
CA ASN A 42 33.55 1.81 16.51
C ASN A 42 33.40 0.74 15.40
N ILE A 43 34.23 0.81 14.36
CA ILE A 43 34.46 -0.33 13.45
C ILE A 43 35.94 -0.68 13.56
N PRO A 44 36.32 -1.79 14.23
CA PRO A 44 37.70 -2.26 14.15
C PRO A 44 37.93 -2.84 12.76
N ALA A 45 38.84 -2.23 12.02
CA ALA A 45 39.57 -2.92 10.96
C ALA A 45 40.69 -3.71 11.65
N ASP A 46 40.63 -5.04 11.62
CA ASP A 46 41.86 -5.82 11.50
C ASP A 46 41.63 -7.24 10.97
N GLU A 47 42.51 -7.61 10.05
CA GLU A 47 42.77 -8.98 9.61
C GLU A 47 43.43 -9.75 10.77
N ASN A 48 42.96 -10.96 11.07
CA ASN A 48 43.84 -12.11 11.33
C ASN A 48 43.03 -13.42 11.52
N VAL A 49 43.52 -14.44 10.82
CA VAL A 49 43.08 -15.83 10.82
C VAL A 49 43.41 -16.49 12.16
N ILE A 50 42.41 -17.06 12.85
CA ILE A 50 42.60 -18.25 13.69
C ILE A 50 41.38 -19.17 13.54
N THR A 51 41.67 -20.39 13.09
CA THR A 51 40.81 -21.57 13.03
C THR A 51 40.25 -21.93 14.40
N ASN A 52 38.95 -22.14 14.52
CA ASN A 52 38.37 -23.08 15.48
C ASN A 52 37.04 -23.61 14.94
N GLU A 53 37.00 -24.92 14.73
CA GLU A 53 35.80 -25.68 14.43
C GLU A 53 34.81 -25.54 15.60
N VAL A 54 33.56 -25.18 15.29
CA VAL A 54 32.44 -25.35 16.22
C VAL A 54 31.30 -26.01 15.44
N GLU A 55 30.91 -27.18 15.96
CA GLU A 55 29.90 -28.09 15.42
C GLU A 55 28.58 -27.39 15.10
N TYR A 56 28.05 -27.74 13.92
CA TYR A 56 26.72 -27.33 13.46
C TYR A 56 25.66 -28.16 14.18
N SER A 57 25.11 -27.66 15.29
CA SER A 57 23.89 -28.20 15.88
C SER A 57 22.68 -27.49 15.29
N SER A 58 21.97 -28.21 14.42
CA SER A 58 20.69 -27.78 13.86
C SER A 58 19.61 -27.81 14.94
N LYS A 59 19.12 -26.64 15.34
CA LYS A 59 17.80 -26.49 15.97
C LYS A 59 17.05 -25.29 15.38
N SER A 60 15.86 -25.60 14.90
CA SER A 60 14.86 -24.70 14.36
C SER A 60 14.06 -24.08 15.50
N GLU A 61 14.26 -22.79 15.77
CA GLU A 61 13.36 -22.00 16.61
C GLU A 61 13.05 -20.69 15.87
N GLU A 62 11.77 -20.50 15.54
CA GLU A 62 11.21 -19.25 15.05
C GLU A 62 11.11 -18.29 16.23
N ASP A 63 12.19 -17.55 16.50
CA ASP A 63 12.17 -16.49 17.52
C ASP A 63 11.44 -15.26 16.97
N GLU A 64 10.24 -15.00 17.48
CA GLU A 64 9.61 -13.67 17.42
C GLU A 64 10.42 -12.72 18.32
N VAL A 65 11.37 -12.01 17.71
CA VAL A 65 12.09 -10.91 18.38
C VAL A 65 11.10 -9.78 18.65
N GLU A 66 10.77 -9.52 19.91
CA GLU A 66 10.11 -8.30 20.35
C GLU A 66 11.07 -7.12 20.18
N GLU A 67 10.87 -6.34 19.12
CA GLU A 67 11.66 -5.13 18.87
C GLU A 67 11.16 -3.95 19.73
N GLU A 68 12.07 -3.44 20.56
CA GLU A 68 11.88 -2.36 21.53
C GLU A 68 11.34 -1.07 20.88
N ALA A 69 10.27 -0.51 21.49
CA ALA A 69 9.70 0.75 21.07
C ALA A 69 10.58 1.92 21.51
N LEU A 70 11.10 2.68 20.54
CA LEU A 70 11.79 3.95 20.76
C LEU A 70 10.81 4.99 21.35
N HIS A 71 10.64 4.98 22.67
CA HIS A 71 9.72 5.84 23.44
C HIS A 71 10.26 7.27 23.65
N HIS A 72 10.80 7.90 22.61
CA HIS A 72 11.05 9.35 22.62
C HIS A 72 9.94 10.07 21.85
N LYS A 73 9.50 11.21 22.36
CA LYS A 73 8.48 12.07 21.74
C LYS A 73 9.06 12.68 20.46
N VAL A 74 8.98 11.94 19.34
CA VAL A 74 9.64 12.33 18.08
C VAL A 74 8.99 13.55 17.42
N PHE A 75 7.67 13.73 17.59
CA PHE A 75 6.89 14.77 16.90
C PHE A 75 6.05 15.59 17.87
N ASP A 76 5.96 16.91 17.64
CA ASP A 76 5.13 17.83 18.43
C ASP A 76 3.71 18.02 17.90
N SER A 77 3.53 17.94 16.58
CA SER A 77 2.21 18.08 15.94
C SER A 77 1.27 16.95 16.35
N ALA A 78 0.06 17.31 16.82
CA ALA A 78 -0.98 16.36 17.15
C ALA A 78 -1.41 15.53 15.93
N GLU A 79 -1.50 16.16 14.75
CA GLU A 79 -1.85 15.48 13.50
C GLU A 79 -0.76 14.50 13.09
N LEU A 80 0.51 14.88 13.23
CA LEU A 80 1.62 13.99 12.90
C LEU A 80 1.67 12.79 13.85
N ARG A 81 1.44 13.00 15.15
CA ARG A 81 1.29 11.90 16.09
C ARG A 81 0.15 10.98 15.69
N ASN A 82 -1.01 11.55 15.37
CA ASN A 82 -2.16 10.79 14.93
C ASN A 82 -1.81 9.95 13.69
N TYR A 83 -1.20 10.55 12.68
CA TYR A 83 -0.75 9.85 11.47
C TYR A 83 0.22 8.70 11.77
N THR A 84 1.15 8.86 12.71
CA THR A 84 2.15 7.82 12.99
C THR A 84 1.63 6.64 13.83
N LEU A 85 0.49 6.78 14.49
CA LEU A 85 -0.06 5.74 15.34
C LEU A 85 -0.69 4.59 14.52
N PRO A 86 -0.52 3.32 14.94
CA PRO A 86 -1.21 2.19 14.34
C PRO A 86 -2.72 2.40 14.34
N LYS A 87 -3.38 2.01 13.25
CA LYS A 87 -4.84 2.09 13.10
C LYS A 87 -5.46 0.73 13.41
N PRO A 88 -6.11 0.55 14.57
CA PRO A 88 -6.66 -0.75 14.95
C PRO A 88 -7.78 -1.19 14.02
N ASN A 89 -7.85 -2.49 13.76
CA ASN A 89 -8.97 -3.09 13.05
C ASN A 89 -10.25 -3.06 13.88
N ARG A 90 -11.39 -3.29 13.23
CA ARG A 90 -12.70 -3.43 13.85
C ARG A 90 -13.24 -4.87 13.74
N PRO A 91 -13.82 -5.43 14.82
CA PRO A 91 -13.61 -5.04 16.21
C PRO A 91 -12.13 -5.18 16.61
N SER A 92 -11.72 -4.41 17.62
CA SER A 92 -10.33 -4.40 18.12
C SER A 92 -9.84 -5.81 18.49
N GLY A 93 -8.55 -6.08 18.26
CA GLY A 93 -7.92 -7.37 18.51
C GLY A 93 -8.16 -8.44 17.44
N LYS A 94 -8.98 -8.17 16.40
CA LYS A 94 -9.08 -9.07 15.25
C LYS A 94 -7.99 -8.82 14.22
N LYS A 95 -7.42 -9.91 13.70
CA LYS A 95 -6.48 -9.88 12.57
C LYS A 95 -7.24 -9.64 11.26
N ASN A 96 -6.71 -8.77 10.41
CA ASN A 96 -7.19 -8.54 9.04
C ASN A 96 -6.66 -9.63 8.08
N PHE A 97 -6.94 -9.48 6.79
CA PHE A 97 -6.55 -10.46 5.77
C PHE A 97 -5.04 -10.56 5.51
N VAL A 98 -4.22 -9.63 6.04
CA VAL A 98 -2.74 -9.73 6.06
C VAL A 98 -2.21 -10.26 7.39
N GLY A 99 -3.08 -10.67 8.32
CA GLY A 99 -2.69 -11.24 9.61
C GLY A 99 -2.32 -10.21 10.68
N LEU A 100 -2.57 -8.93 10.45
CA LEU A 100 -2.26 -7.85 11.40
C LEU A 100 -3.50 -7.40 12.17
N GLU A 101 -3.33 -6.99 13.43
CA GLU A 101 -4.40 -6.43 14.27
C GLU A 101 -4.61 -4.92 14.06
N SER A 102 -3.65 -4.27 13.41
CA SER A 102 -3.68 -2.86 13.08
C SER A 102 -2.98 -2.61 11.75
N VAL A 103 -3.38 -1.56 11.05
CA VAL A 103 -2.66 -1.05 9.87
C VAL A 103 -1.64 -0.02 10.33
N TYR A 104 -0.41 -0.16 9.84
CA TYR A 104 0.69 0.74 10.15
C TYR A 104 0.88 1.75 9.01
N PRO A 105 0.81 3.04 9.30
CA PRO A 105 1.10 4.08 8.30
C PRO A 105 2.54 3.99 7.79
N SER A 106 2.71 4.13 6.48
CA SER A 106 4.02 4.05 5.80
C SER A 106 4.83 5.31 6.08
N ILE A 107 5.72 5.23 7.07
CA ILE A 107 6.66 6.29 7.43
C ILE A 107 7.99 5.65 7.82
N GLY A 108 9.11 6.29 7.50
CA GLY A 108 10.46 5.74 7.75
C GLY A 108 10.72 5.30 9.19
N GLN A 109 9.97 5.79 10.19
CA GLN A 109 10.05 5.31 11.57
C GLN A 109 9.69 3.82 11.72
N GLY A 110 8.79 3.29 10.87
CA GLY A 110 8.51 1.85 10.83
C GLY A 110 9.74 1.02 10.51
N CYS A 111 10.63 1.53 9.63
CA CYS A 111 11.89 0.89 9.31
C CYS A 111 12.87 0.87 10.49
N ALA A 112 12.94 1.95 11.27
CA ALA A 112 13.78 2.00 12.46
C ALA A 112 13.32 1.03 13.55
N ARG A 113 12.00 0.83 13.70
CA ARG A 113 11.44 -0.18 14.62
C ARG A 113 11.77 -1.60 14.19
N LEU A 114 11.87 -1.85 12.89
CA LEU A 114 12.13 -3.17 12.28
C LEU A 114 13.59 -3.33 11.84
N ALA A 115 14.53 -2.72 12.57
CA ALA A 115 15.92 -2.60 12.14
C ALA A 115 16.56 -3.97 11.82
N SER A 116 16.35 -4.98 12.68
CA SER A 116 16.93 -6.32 12.46
C SER A 116 16.39 -7.00 11.21
N THR A 117 15.07 -6.86 10.99
CA THR A 117 14.38 -7.42 9.83
C THR A 117 14.79 -6.69 8.56
N LEU A 118 14.99 -5.37 8.64
CA LEU A 118 15.45 -4.53 7.54
C LEU A 118 16.91 -4.83 7.18
N ASP A 119 17.78 -5.03 8.16
CA ASP A 119 19.18 -5.41 7.93
C ASP A 119 19.26 -6.74 7.19
N ARG A 120 18.47 -7.73 7.61
CA ARG A 120 18.36 -9.01 6.89
C ARG A 120 17.86 -8.82 5.45
N PHE A 121 16.89 -7.92 5.23
CA PHE A 121 16.44 -7.54 3.89
C PHE A 121 17.52 -6.79 3.11
N MET A 122 18.47 -6.13 3.76
CA MET A 122 19.58 -5.43 3.10
C MET A 122 20.83 -6.30 2.91
N THR A 123 20.81 -7.56 3.35
CA THR A 123 21.85 -8.56 3.07
C THR A 123 21.82 -9.02 1.61
N TYR A 124 22.30 -8.19 0.69
CA TYR A 124 22.51 -8.52 -0.71
C TYR A 124 23.83 -7.92 -1.23
N LYS A 125 24.37 -8.48 -2.30
CA LYS A 125 25.56 -7.93 -2.97
C LYS A 125 25.13 -6.95 -4.06
N ALA A 126 25.69 -5.74 -4.05
CA ALA A 126 25.43 -4.76 -5.10
C ALA A 126 25.83 -5.31 -6.49
N TYR A 127 25.04 -5.02 -7.52
CA TYR A 127 25.21 -5.53 -8.88
C TYR A 127 25.13 -7.06 -9.02
N HIS A 128 24.51 -7.76 -8.06
CA HIS A 128 24.13 -9.17 -8.19
C HIS A 128 22.60 -9.32 -8.25
N MET A 129 22.11 -10.55 -8.43
CA MET A 129 20.68 -10.85 -8.37
C MET A 129 20.11 -10.56 -6.98
N CYS A 130 18.94 -9.93 -6.92
CA CYS A 130 18.24 -9.75 -5.66
C CYS A 130 17.85 -11.10 -5.04
N PRO A 131 17.93 -11.25 -3.70
CA PRO A 131 17.38 -12.40 -3.01
C PRO A 131 15.89 -12.60 -3.34
N ASN A 132 15.42 -13.84 -3.29
CA ASN A 132 13.99 -14.14 -3.43
C ASN A 132 13.32 -14.17 -2.05
N ASP A 133 12.97 -13.00 -1.57
CA ASP A 133 12.45 -12.72 -0.23
C ASP A 133 11.34 -11.65 -0.28
N TRP A 134 10.46 -11.74 -1.28
CA TRP A 134 9.32 -10.84 -1.40
C TRP A 134 8.42 -10.87 -0.16
N ASP A 135 8.37 -12.00 0.54
CA ASP A 135 7.65 -12.21 1.80
C ASP A 135 8.24 -11.37 2.94
N LEU A 136 9.57 -11.26 3.01
CA LEU A 136 10.27 -10.39 3.93
C LEU A 136 10.03 -8.91 3.60
N ALA A 137 10.11 -8.55 2.31
CA ALA A 137 9.78 -7.21 1.83
C ALA A 137 8.36 -6.81 2.22
N GLN A 138 7.39 -7.70 1.97
CA GLN A 138 5.99 -7.47 2.33
C GLN A 138 5.81 -7.33 3.84
N LYS A 139 6.48 -8.15 4.68
CA LYS A 139 6.45 -8.05 6.15
C LYS A 139 6.88 -6.66 6.64
N LEU A 140 7.94 -6.10 6.03
CA LEU A 140 8.40 -4.74 6.33
C LEU A 140 7.35 -3.70 5.90
N MET A 141 6.84 -3.79 4.68
CA MET A 141 5.86 -2.83 4.14
C MET A 141 4.55 -2.78 4.93
N ILE A 142 3.97 -3.94 5.28
CA ILE A 142 2.71 -3.98 6.03
C ILE A 142 2.86 -3.48 7.48
N SER A 143 4.09 -3.50 7.99
CA SER A 143 4.44 -2.99 9.31
C SER A 143 4.87 -1.50 9.28
N GLY A 144 4.70 -0.82 8.14
CA GLY A 144 4.96 0.61 7.98
C GLY A 144 6.38 0.96 7.56
N CYS A 145 7.26 -0.02 7.32
CA CYS A 145 8.57 0.23 6.71
C CYS A 145 8.46 0.26 5.18
N ASP A 146 8.10 1.42 4.65
CA ASP A 146 7.98 1.67 3.23
C ASP A 146 8.23 3.18 2.95
N PRO A 147 8.88 3.58 1.84
CA PRO A 147 9.47 2.76 0.79
C PRO A 147 10.67 1.94 1.25
N LEU A 148 10.81 0.73 0.71
CA LEU A 148 11.97 -0.13 0.98
C LEU A 148 13.25 0.38 0.28
N PRO A 149 14.43 0.27 0.93
CA PRO A 149 15.67 0.90 0.43
C PRO A 149 16.44 0.09 -0.64
N ARG A 150 16.12 -1.19 -0.87
CA ARG A 150 16.88 -2.06 -1.79
C ARG A 150 16.73 -1.62 -3.25
N ARG A 151 17.82 -1.12 -3.86
CA ARG A 151 17.85 -0.63 -5.26
C ARG A 151 19.11 -1.00 -6.06
N ARG A 152 20.06 -1.70 -5.46
CA ARG A 152 21.38 -1.97 -6.07
C ARG A 152 21.57 -3.43 -6.50
N CYS A 153 20.50 -4.19 -6.70
CA CYS A 153 20.54 -5.56 -7.22
C CYS A 153 19.62 -5.70 -8.42
N PHE A 154 19.86 -6.73 -9.25
CA PHE A 154 19.05 -7.01 -10.42
C PHE A 154 17.81 -7.83 -10.05
N SER A 155 16.64 -7.33 -10.43
CA SER A 155 15.39 -8.08 -10.34
C SER A 155 15.48 -9.37 -11.15
N ARG A 156 14.79 -10.41 -10.70
CA ARG A 156 14.72 -11.66 -11.43
C ARG A 156 13.99 -11.47 -12.76
N THR A 157 14.65 -11.81 -13.86
CA THR A 157 14.04 -11.83 -15.18
C THR A 157 13.15 -13.07 -15.32
N PRO A 158 11.88 -12.94 -15.76
CA PRO A 158 11.09 -14.08 -16.19
C PRO A 158 11.81 -14.88 -17.27
N ARG A 159 11.57 -16.20 -17.35
CA ARG A 159 12.22 -17.04 -18.37
C ARG A 159 11.74 -16.75 -19.80
N ASN A 160 10.63 -16.04 -19.97
CA ASN A 160 10.15 -15.61 -21.28
C ASN A 160 10.85 -14.34 -21.74
N ASP A 161 11.54 -14.42 -22.87
CA ASP A 161 12.18 -13.28 -23.52
C ASP A 161 11.19 -12.40 -24.30
N LYS A 162 9.97 -12.90 -24.58
CA LYS A 162 8.96 -12.16 -25.37
C LYS A 162 7.58 -12.11 -24.69
N PRO A 163 7.10 -10.91 -24.33
CA PRO A 163 5.74 -10.76 -23.81
C PRO A 163 4.70 -11.07 -24.90
N ARG A 164 3.55 -11.57 -24.48
CA ARG A 164 2.41 -11.78 -25.38
C ARG A 164 1.86 -10.43 -25.85
N PRO A 165 1.30 -10.32 -27.08
CA PRO A 165 0.58 -9.12 -27.50
C PRO A 165 -0.55 -8.79 -26.52
N LEU A 166 -0.76 -7.50 -26.25
CA LEU A 166 -1.68 -7.01 -25.22
C LEU A 166 -3.08 -7.64 -25.31
N ASN A 167 -3.67 -7.67 -26.51
CA ASN A 167 -5.01 -8.22 -26.72
C ASN A 167 -5.12 -9.70 -26.30
N SER A 168 -4.04 -10.46 -26.39
CA SER A 168 -3.99 -11.85 -25.95
C SER A 168 -3.60 -12.00 -24.47
N SER A 169 -2.77 -11.11 -23.93
CA SER A 169 -2.23 -11.24 -22.56
C SER A 169 -3.29 -11.01 -21.49
N LEU A 170 -4.28 -10.13 -21.75
CA LEU A 170 -5.27 -9.72 -20.75
C LEU A 170 -6.03 -10.87 -20.09
N TRP A 171 -6.29 -11.96 -20.82
CA TRP A 171 -7.11 -13.09 -20.38
C TRP A 171 -6.43 -14.45 -20.52
N THR A 172 -5.13 -14.46 -20.82
CA THR A 172 -4.37 -15.71 -20.93
C THR A 172 -3.71 -16.04 -19.60
N GLN A 173 -3.92 -17.26 -19.13
CA GLN A 173 -3.23 -17.78 -17.95
C GLN A 173 -1.70 -17.73 -18.14
N PRO A 174 -0.95 -17.20 -17.15
CA PRO A 174 0.51 -17.23 -17.16
C PRO A 174 1.05 -18.66 -17.06
N ARG A 175 2.21 -18.93 -17.66
CA ARG A 175 2.83 -20.24 -17.55
C ARG A 175 3.48 -20.39 -16.17
N ASP A 176 3.53 -21.61 -15.66
CA ASP A 176 4.16 -21.88 -14.36
C ASP A 176 5.62 -21.45 -14.30
N VAL A 177 6.33 -21.49 -15.43
CA VAL A 177 7.75 -21.08 -15.54
C VAL A 177 7.97 -19.57 -15.41
N ASP A 178 6.91 -18.78 -15.56
CA ASP A 178 6.97 -17.31 -15.50
C ASP A 178 6.72 -16.79 -14.07
N ILE A 179 6.33 -17.66 -13.13
CA ILE A 179 6.02 -17.30 -11.73
C ILE A 179 7.06 -17.92 -10.78
N PRO A 180 7.66 -17.14 -9.85
CA PRO A 180 8.63 -17.65 -8.88
C PRO A 180 7.94 -18.33 -7.68
N TRP A 181 7.53 -19.59 -7.85
CA TRP A 181 6.73 -20.36 -6.87
C TRP A 181 7.39 -20.66 -5.52
N SER A 182 8.68 -20.43 -5.33
CA SER A 182 9.42 -20.99 -4.18
C SER A 182 8.87 -20.54 -2.83
N ARG A 183 8.34 -19.31 -2.74
CA ARG A 183 7.82 -18.69 -1.51
C ARG A 183 6.29 -18.76 -1.36
N TYR A 184 5.56 -19.32 -2.33
CA TYR A 184 4.11 -19.52 -2.24
C TYR A 184 3.78 -20.94 -1.77
N LYS A 185 2.61 -21.13 -1.14
CA LYS A 185 2.11 -22.47 -0.81
C LYS A 185 1.83 -23.28 -2.08
N CYS A 186 1.12 -22.68 -3.04
CA CYS A 186 0.97 -23.25 -4.37
C CYS A 186 2.30 -23.29 -5.13
N LYS A 187 2.51 -24.36 -5.90
CA LYS A 187 3.70 -24.59 -6.72
C LYS A 187 3.45 -24.56 -8.23
N ASN A 188 2.21 -24.31 -8.61
CA ASN A 188 1.75 -24.13 -9.99
C ASN A 188 0.41 -23.37 -9.98
N TYR A 189 0.00 -22.89 -11.15
CA TYR A 189 -1.21 -22.13 -11.33
C TYR A 189 -2.46 -22.98 -11.10
N GLN A 190 -2.41 -24.28 -11.43
CA GLN A 190 -3.53 -25.19 -11.21
C GLN A 190 -3.94 -25.25 -9.73
N CYS A 191 -2.98 -25.15 -8.81
CA CYS A 191 -3.25 -25.06 -7.37
C CYS A 191 -4.03 -23.78 -6.99
N LEU A 192 -3.88 -22.67 -7.72
CA LEU A 192 -4.60 -21.42 -7.44
C LEU A 192 -6.07 -21.47 -7.88
N VAL A 193 -6.41 -22.29 -8.89
CA VAL A 193 -7.75 -22.32 -9.48
C VAL A 193 -8.56 -23.58 -9.11
N SER A 194 -7.91 -24.70 -8.80
CA SER A 194 -8.58 -25.98 -8.53
C SER A 194 -9.43 -25.96 -7.26
N ASN A 195 -10.67 -26.44 -7.33
CA ASN A 195 -11.53 -26.59 -6.15
C ASN A 195 -10.94 -27.56 -5.11
N LYS A 196 -10.10 -28.52 -5.54
CA LYS A 196 -9.47 -29.49 -4.64
C LYS A 196 -8.46 -28.86 -3.68
N THR A 197 -7.91 -27.70 -4.03
CA THR A 197 -6.84 -27.03 -3.27
C THR A 197 -7.35 -25.84 -2.46
N ILE A 198 -8.66 -25.60 -2.41
CA ILE A 198 -9.27 -24.39 -1.82
C ILE A 198 -8.75 -24.05 -0.42
N ASN A 199 -8.55 -25.06 0.44
CA ASN A 199 -8.07 -24.87 1.82
C ASN A 199 -6.53 -24.74 1.94
N ASN A 200 -5.79 -25.00 0.85
CA ASN A 200 -4.31 -25.05 0.83
C ASN A 200 -3.66 -24.01 -0.09
N ARG A 201 -4.43 -23.09 -0.69
CA ARG A 201 -3.88 -22.11 -1.63
C ARG A 201 -2.97 -21.07 -0.97
N GLY A 202 -3.21 -20.78 0.31
CA GLY A 202 -2.43 -19.82 1.09
C GLY A 202 -2.88 -18.37 0.99
N PHE A 203 -3.98 -18.08 0.29
CA PHE A 203 -4.61 -16.77 0.22
C PHE A 203 -6.10 -16.87 0.52
N TYR A 204 -6.69 -15.81 1.07
CA TYR A 204 -8.08 -15.82 1.58
C TYR A 204 -9.01 -14.86 0.85
N LYS A 205 -8.48 -13.77 0.31
CA LYS A 205 -9.25 -12.78 -0.43
C LYS A 205 -9.32 -13.18 -1.90
N CYS A 206 -10.49 -12.97 -2.51
CA CYS A 206 -10.71 -13.15 -3.95
C CYS A 206 -10.54 -14.62 -4.42
N SER A 207 -11.52 -15.47 -4.09
CA SER A 207 -11.47 -16.92 -4.30
C SER A 207 -11.33 -17.36 -5.77
N ASP A 208 -11.70 -16.50 -6.72
CA ASP A 208 -11.74 -16.80 -8.15
C ASP A 208 -10.97 -15.84 -9.07
N CYS A 209 -10.23 -14.85 -8.56
CA CYS A 209 -9.48 -13.94 -9.47
C CYS A 209 -8.35 -14.59 -10.26
N PHE A 210 -7.85 -15.75 -9.84
CA PHE A 210 -6.87 -16.47 -10.65
C PHE A 210 -7.54 -17.24 -11.81
N ASP A 211 -8.87 -17.39 -11.82
CA ASP A 211 -9.58 -17.96 -12.97
C ASP A 211 -9.83 -16.88 -14.03
N LEU A 212 -8.88 -16.70 -14.95
CA LEU A 212 -8.96 -15.68 -16.01
C LEU A 212 -9.99 -16.02 -17.10
N THR A 213 -10.60 -17.22 -17.09
CA THR A 213 -11.72 -17.54 -17.99
C THR A 213 -12.98 -16.79 -17.58
N LYS A 214 -13.08 -16.45 -16.28
CA LYS A 214 -14.13 -15.58 -15.76
C LYS A 214 -13.77 -14.13 -16.03
N ARG A 215 -14.23 -13.64 -17.18
CA ARG A 215 -14.32 -12.21 -17.44
C ARG A 215 -15.41 -11.66 -16.51
N GLY A 216 -15.02 -11.29 -15.29
CA GLY A 216 -15.92 -10.73 -14.28
C GLY A 216 -16.69 -9.51 -14.81
N TRP A 217 -17.72 -9.09 -14.07
CA TRP A 217 -18.63 -7.97 -14.38
C TRP A 217 -19.64 -8.19 -15.53
N ASN A 218 -19.97 -9.43 -15.87
CA ASN A 218 -21.24 -9.75 -16.52
C ASN A 218 -22.33 -9.87 -15.45
N VAL A 219 -22.86 -8.72 -15.01
CA VAL A 219 -23.82 -8.63 -13.90
C VAL A 219 -25.20 -9.06 -14.38
N GLN A 220 -25.89 -9.91 -13.61
CA GLN A 220 -27.33 -10.09 -13.78
C GLN A 220 -28.04 -8.77 -13.46
N ARG A 221 -28.84 -8.24 -14.40
CA ARG A 221 -29.50 -6.91 -14.32
C ARG A 221 -30.50 -6.72 -13.17
N ASN A 222 -30.68 -7.69 -12.27
CA ASN A 222 -31.64 -7.54 -11.19
C ASN A 222 -31.02 -6.73 -10.05
N GLU A 223 -31.34 -5.44 -10.00
CA GLU A 223 -30.85 -4.47 -9.02
C GLU A 223 -31.19 -4.85 -7.57
N ASN A 224 -32.22 -5.67 -7.36
CA ASN A 224 -32.60 -6.16 -6.03
C ASN A 224 -31.74 -7.33 -5.54
N VAL A 225 -30.88 -7.87 -6.40
CA VAL A 225 -30.08 -9.08 -6.13
C VAL A 225 -28.58 -8.80 -6.20
N SER A 226 -28.14 -7.90 -7.07
CA SER A 226 -26.72 -7.57 -7.22
C SER A 226 -26.41 -6.13 -6.81
N ALA A 227 -25.31 -5.96 -6.07
CA ALA A 227 -24.74 -4.64 -5.81
C ALA A 227 -23.86 -4.15 -6.98
N GLU A 228 -23.44 -5.03 -7.88
CA GLU A 228 -22.43 -4.70 -8.90
C GLU A 228 -22.99 -3.75 -9.96
N PHE A 229 -22.14 -2.89 -10.52
CA PHE A 229 -22.42 -2.11 -11.73
C PHE A 229 -21.54 -2.64 -12.87
N SER A 230 -22.04 -2.59 -14.10
CA SER A 230 -21.27 -2.96 -15.29
C SER A 230 -20.30 -1.86 -15.72
N ILE A 231 -19.26 -2.22 -16.50
CA ILE A 231 -18.25 -1.26 -16.99
C ILE A 231 -18.93 -0.18 -17.84
N ASP A 232 -19.90 -0.57 -18.66
CA ASP A 232 -20.62 0.35 -19.52
C ASP A 232 -21.50 1.33 -18.69
N GLU A 233 -22.13 0.87 -17.59
CA GLU A 233 -22.81 1.75 -16.63
C GLU A 233 -21.86 2.77 -15.99
N ILE A 234 -20.61 2.40 -15.72
CA ILE A 234 -19.62 3.34 -15.17
C ILE A 234 -19.16 4.35 -16.23
N LEU A 235 -18.83 3.88 -17.43
CA LEU A 235 -18.29 4.71 -18.51
C LEU A 235 -19.31 5.72 -19.05
N ILE A 236 -20.61 5.37 -19.07
CA ILE A 236 -21.66 6.27 -19.55
C ILE A 236 -21.92 7.48 -18.64
N LEU A 237 -21.52 7.42 -17.36
CA LEU A 237 -21.61 8.57 -16.44
C LEU A 237 -20.69 9.71 -16.88
N LYS A 238 -19.59 9.38 -17.58
CA LYS A 238 -18.53 10.30 -17.99
C LYS A 238 -17.99 9.93 -19.38
N PRO A 239 -18.80 10.05 -20.45
CA PRO A 239 -18.40 9.60 -21.79
C PRO A 239 -17.14 10.32 -22.27
N GLY A 240 -16.09 9.57 -22.59
CA GLY A 240 -14.80 10.11 -23.07
C GLY A 240 -13.95 10.81 -22.01
N GLU A 241 -14.40 10.89 -20.76
CA GLU A 241 -13.75 11.62 -19.67
C GLU A 241 -12.92 10.74 -18.73
N ILE A 242 -13.11 9.42 -18.77
CA ILE A 242 -12.36 8.44 -17.97
C ILE A 242 -11.26 7.83 -18.82
N ARG A 243 -10.00 8.14 -18.51
CA ARG A 243 -8.82 7.75 -19.31
C ARG A 243 -7.75 7.08 -18.44
N ILE A 244 -7.59 7.55 -17.21
CA ILE A 244 -6.64 7.01 -16.24
C ILE A 244 -7.30 6.79 -14.87
N GLY A 245 -6.92 5.72 -14.19
CA GLY A 245 -7.45 5.44 -12.86
C GLY A 245 -6.60 4.48 -12.04
N LEU A 246 -7.11 4.21 -10.85
CA LEU A 246 -6.53 3.29 -9.86
C LEU A 246 -7.56 2.23 -9.48
N ASP A 247 -7.12 0.99 -9.38
CA ASP A 247 -7.84 -0.13 -8.81
C ASP A 247 -7.13 -0.60 -7.55
N PHE A 248 -7.60 -0.20 -6.38
CA PHE A 248 -7.04 -0.58 -5.08
C PHE A 248 -7.79 -1.80 -4.54
N SER A 249 -7.49 -2.98 -5.10
CA SER A 249 -8.23 -4.20 -4.80
C SER A 249 -7.30 -5.42 -4.69
N PRO A 250 -7.59 -6.39 -3.80
CA PRO A 250 -6.86 -7.65 -3.67
C PRO A 250 -7.25 -8.62 -4.80
N THR A 251 -7.02 -8.22 -6.06
CA THR A 251 -7.36 -8.98 -7.26
C THR A 251 -6.17 -9.09 -8.21
N THR A 252 -6.32 -9.87 -9.28
CA THR A 252 -5.31 -10.04 -10.34
C THR A 252 -5.43 -9.00 -11.46
N GLY A 253 -6.14 -7.88 -11.24
CA GLY A 253 -6.28 -6.79 -12.22
C GLY A 253 -7.42 -6.97 -13.23
N THR A 254 -8.50 -7.66 -12.86
CA THR A 254 -9.64 -7.90 -13.76
C THR A 254 -10.36 -6.61 -14.17
N PHE A 255 -10.58 -5.67 -13.23
CA PHE A 255 -11.14 -4.37 -13.56
C PHE A 255 -10.23 -3.59 -14.51
N ALA A 256 -8.92 -3.59 -14.25
CA ALA A 256 -7.94 -2.97 -15.13
C ALA A 256 -7.91 -3.59 -16.54
N ALA A 257 -8.09 -4.91 -16.67
CA ALA A 257 -8.18 -5.57 -17.98
C ALA A 257 -9.42 -5.16 -18.77
N LEU A 258 -10.59 -5.12 -18.13
CA LEU A 258 -11.84 -4.69 -18.77
C LEU A 258 -11.77 -3.22 -19.20
N MET A 259 -11.24 -2.36 -18.33
CA MET A 259 -11.01 -0.95 -18.63
C MET A 259 -10.01 -0.78 -19.79
N ARG A 260 -8.99 -1.64 -19.88
CA ARG A 260 -8.03 -1.63 -20.99
C ARG A 260 -8.68 -1.95 -22.33
N GLU A 261 -9.63 -2.88 -22.39
CA GLU A 261 -10.40 -3.16 -23.62
C GLU A 261 -11.19 -1.94 -24.12
N LYS A 262 -11.49 -1.00 -23.21
CA LYS A 262 -12.14 0.29 -23.50
C LYS A 262 -11.15 1.46 -23.63
N ASN A 263 -9.86 1.16 -23.81
CA ASN A 263 -8.75 2.12 -23.92
C ASN A 263 -8.50 2.98 -22.66
N VAL A 264 -8.89 2.50 -21.48
CA VAL A 264 -8.63 3.17 -20.20
C VAL A 264 -7.42 2.54 -19.51
N THR A 265 -6.51 3.36 -18.99
CA THR A 265 -5.33 2.91 -18.27
C THR A 265 -5.59 2.87 -16.77
N ILE A 266 -5.58 1.67 -16.18
CA ILE A 266 -5.73 1.50 -14.74
C ILE A 266 -4.44 0.94 -14.16
N ALA A 267 -3.97 1.57 -13.08
CA ALA A 267 -2.97 1.00 -12.20
C ALA A 267 -3.64 0.12 -11.15
N SER A 268 -3.22 -1.13 -10.98
CA SER A 268 -3.77 -2.06 -9.99
C SER A 268 -2.87 -2.12 -8.75
N ALA A 269 -3.35 -1.56 -7.64
CA ALA A 269 -2.64 -1.55 -6.37
C ALA A 269 -2.99 -2.77 -5.52
N THR A 270 -1.99 -3.62 -5.25
CA THR A 270 -2.16 -4.80 -4.40
C THR A 270 -0.83 -5.38 -3.94
N LEU A 271 -0.87 -6.17 -2.87
CA LEU A 271 0.26 -6.97 -2.39
C LEU A 271 0.14 -8.43 -2.84
N ASN A 272 1.19 -9.22 -2.63
CA ASN A 272 1.20 -10.64 -2.93
C ASN A 272 0.69 -11.42 -1.70
N LEU A 273 -0.62 -11.31 -1.46
CA LEU A 273 -1.35 -11.78 -0.28
C LEU A 273 -1.40 -13.32 -0.16
N GLY A 274 -0.24 -13.97 -0.09
CA GLY A 274 -0.08 -15.43 -0.10
C GLY A 274 -0.15 -16.08 -1.49
N ALA A 275 -0.33 -15.28 -2.53
CA ALA A 275 -0.40 -15.70 -3.93
C ALA A 275 0.23 -14.66 -4.88
N PRO A 276 0.58 -15.03 -6.12
CA PRO A 276 1.35 -14.18 -7.04
C PRO A 276 0.47 -13.15 -7.77
N PHE A 277 -0.19 -12.26 -7.03
CA PHE A 277 -1.13 -11.27 -7.60
C PHE A 277 -0.42 -10.33 -8.59
N ASN A 278 0.72 -9.75 -8.19
CA ASN A 278 1.42 -8.76 -9.00
C ASN A 278 2.13 -9.36 -10.21
N GLU A 279 2.64 -10.59 -10.09
CA GLU A 279 3.18 -11.35 -11.20
C GLU A 279 2.10 -11.63 -12.25
N VAL A 280 0.89 -11.99 -11.81
CA VAL A 280 -0.25 -12.19 -12.72
C VAL A 280 -0.67 -10.87 -13.36
N ILE A 281 -0.80 -9.77 -12.61
CA ILE A 281 -1.11 -8.45 -13.18
C ILE A 281 -0.07 -8.06 -14.25
N ALA A 282 1.23 -8.16 -13.94
CA ALA A 282 2.30 -7.81 -14.87
C ALA A 282 2.29 -8.69 -16.13
N SER A 283 2.09 -10.00 -15.98
CA SER A 283 2.03 -10.94 -17.11
C SER A 283 0.88 -10.68 -18.08
N ARG A 284 -0.18 -10.02 -17.62
CA ARG A 284 -1.33 -9.59 -18.43
C ARG A 284 -1.05 -8.31 -19.21
N GLY A 285 0.10 -7.67 -19.03
CA GLY A 285 0.43 -6.37 -19.62
C GLY A 285 -0.25 -5.19 -18.91
N LEU A 286 -0.64 -5.39 -17.65
CA LEU A 286 -1.26 -4.37 -16.81
C LEU A 286 -0.22 -3.74 -15.87
N LEU A 287 -0.57 -2.61 -15.24
CA LEU A 287 0.33 -1.85 -14.39
C LEU A 287 0.13 -2.21 -12.90
N PRO A 288 0.96 -3.07 -12.30
CA PRO A 288 0.91 -3.31 -10.86
C PRO A 288 1.51 -2.15 -10.08
N LEU A 289 0.87 -1.80 -8.96
CA LEU A 289 1.46 -0.97 -7.91
C LEU A 289 1.57 -1.81 -6.65
N TYR A 290 2.81 -2.12 -6.26
CA TYR A 290 3.08 -2.92 -5.06
C TYR A 290 3.09 -2.01 -3.83
N ILE A 291 1.93 -1.84 -3.19
CA ILE A 291 1.72 -0.88 -2.11
C ILE A 291 0.73 -1.42 -1.07
N SER A 292 0.96 -1.07 0.20
CA SER A 292 0.07 -1.41 1.32
C SER A 292 -1.02 -0.38 1.53
N VAL A 293 -2.13 -0.76 2.17
CA VAL A 293 -3.24 0.16 2.53
C VAL A 293 -2.83 1.26 3.50
N GLY A 294 -1.78 1.04 4.30
CA GLY A 294 -1.22 2.06 5.18
C GLY A 294 -0.36 3.10 4.47
N SER A 295 -0.12 2.93 3.16
CA SER A 295 0.75 3.81 2.39
C SER A 295 -0.03 4.93 1.72
N ARG A 296 0.55 6.13 1.71
CA ARG A 296 0.06 7.24 0.91
C ARG A 296 0.28 6.93 -0.57
N LEU A 297 -0.74 7.14 -1.39
CA LEU A 297 -0.72 6.85 -2.81
C LEU A 297 0.37 7.66 -3.55
N PRO A 298 1.21 7.01 -4.37
CA PRO A 298 2.35 7.64 -5.05
C PRO A 298 1.93 8.36 -6.34
N PHE A 299 0.76 9.00 -6.34
CA PHE A 299 0.28 9.84 -7.43
C PHE A 299 0.35 11.31 -7.04
N PHE A 300 0.56 12.18 -8.03
CA PHE A 300 0.38 13.61 -7.86
C PHE A 300 -1.11 13.93 -7.60
N ASP A 301 -1.36 15.08 -6.99
CA ASP A 301 -2.72 15.48 -6.62
C ASP A 301 -3.56 15.72 -7.89
N ASN A 302 -4.85 15.37 -7.84
CA ASN A 302 -5.82 15.53 -8.93
C ASN A 302 -5.42 14.85 -10.27
N THR A 303 -4.72 13.71 -10.21
CA THR A 303 -4.24 12.98 -11.40
C THR A 303 -5.29 12.06 -12.03
N LEU A 304 -6.09 11.38 -11.21
CA LEU A 304 -6.89 10.24 -11.65
C LEU A 304 -8.33 10.63 -12.00
N ASP A 305 -8.86 10.04 -13.07
CA ASP A 305 -10.26 10.22 -13.47
C ASP A 305 -11.20 9.30 -12.67
N ILE A 306 -10.69 8.14 -12.22
CA ILE A 306 -11.44 7.17 -11.42
C ILE A 306 -10.54 6.47 -10.39
N VAL A 307 -11.07 6.24 -9.18
CA VAL A 307 -10.51 5.34 -8.17
C VAL A 307 -11.55 4.27 -7.87
N HIS A 308 -11.16 3.01 -8.02
CA HIS A 308 -11.99 1.84 -7.83
C HIS A 308 -11.44 0.96 -6.71
N SER A 309 -12.34 0.32 -5.95
CA SER A 309 -12.00 -0.74 -5.01
C SER A 309 -13.13 -1.76 -4.94
N THR A 310 -12.81 -3.04 -5.07
CA THR A 310 -13.78 -4.15 -4.95
C THR A 310 -13.42 -5.14 -3.85
N LEU A 311 -14.40 -5.53 -3.02
CA LEU A 311 -14.28 -6.58 -1.98
C LEU A 311 -13.07 -6.41 -1.02
N PHE A 312 -12.55 -5.19 -0.96
CA PHE A 312 -11.35 -4.82 -0.24
C PHE A 312 -11.69 -4.13 1.07
N LEU A 313 -12.39 -3.00 0.94
CA LEU A 313 -12.95 -2.27 2.06
C LEU A 313 -14.14 -3.08 2.61
N ASP A 314 -14.03 -3.51 3.86
CA ASP A 314 -15.11 -4.23 4.54
C ASP A 314 -15.14 -3.90 6.04
N GLY A 315 -16.01 -4.57 6.79
CA GLY A 315 -16.25 -4.35 8.21
C GLY A 315 -15.03 -4.44 9.13
N TRP A 316 -13.87 -4.95 8.66
CA TRP A 316 -12.62 -4.93 9.43
C TRP A 316 -12.00 -3.54 9.56
N ILE A 317 -12.35 -2.59 8.69
CA ILE A 317 -11.70 -1.27 8.64
C ILE A 317 -12.20 -0.36 9.76
N GLY A 318 -11.27 0.12 10.60
CA GLY A 318 -11.57 1.16 11.58
C GLY A 318 -11.93 2.49 10.90
N ILE A 319 -12.82 3.28 11.52
CA ILE A 319 -13.29 4.56 10.95
C ILE A 319 -12.16 5.54 10.69
N GLU A 320 -11.19 5.63 11.59
CA GLU A 320 -10.04 6.50 11.41
C GLU A 320 -9.20 6.09 10.18
N LEU A 321 -8.95 4.78 10.00
CA LEU A 321 -8.25 4.29 8.80
C LEU A 321 -9.05 4.59 7.53
N LEU A 322 -10.38 4.42 7.55
CA LEU A 322 -11.23 4.75 6.43
C LEU A 322 -11.11 6.23 6.05
N GLN A 323 -11.07 7.14 7.02
CA GLN A 323 -10.88 8.58 6.77
C GLN A 323 -9.54 8.86 6.07
N PHE A 324 -8.44 8.25 6.52
CA PHE A 324 -7.14 8.36 5.85
C PHE A 324 -7.21 7.87 4.39
N ILE A 325 -7.86 6.73 4.15
CA ILE A 325 -8.04 6.19 2.80
C ILE A 325 -8.87 7.14 1.93
N LEU A 326 -10.03 7.58 2.40
CA LEU A 326 -10.95 8.43 1.64
C LEU A 326 -10.33 9.79 1.30
N LEU A 327 -9.59 10.38 2.24
CA LEU A 327 -8.92 11.68 2.01
C LEU A 327 -7.72 11.55 1.06
N ASP A 328 -6.98 10.45 1.09
CA ASP A 328 -5.89 10.22 0.15
C ASP A 328 -6.41 9.87 -1.26
N TRP A 329 -7.55 9.17 -1.35
CA TRP A 329 -8.27 8.94 -2.61
C TRP A 329 -8.84 10.24 -3.17
N ASP A 330 -9.43 11.09 -2.31
CA ASP A 330 -9.88 12.43 -2.70
C ASP A 330 -8.74 13.26 -3.25
N ARG A 331 -7.57 13.22 -2.61
CA ARG A 331 -6.38 13.94 -3.07
C ARG A 331 -5.97 13.56 -4.49
N VAL A 332 -5.94 12.27 -4.83
CA VAL A 332 -5.47 11.80 -6.15
C VAL A 332 -6.54 11.93 -7.24
N LEU A 333 -7.83 11.98 -6.89
CA LEU A 333 -8.93 12.18 -7.84
C LEU A 333 -8.97 13.62 -8.34
N ARG A 334 -9.11 13.80 -9.66
CA ARG A 334 -9.37 15.14 -10.22
C ARG A 334 -10.76 15.65 -9.83
N PRO A 335 -11.02 16.98 -9.83
CA PRO A 335 -12.37 17.49 -9.71
C PRO A 335 -13.30 16.85 -10.76
N LYS A 336 -14.51 16.47 -10.34
CA LYS A 336 -15.48 15.69 -11.12
C LYS A 336 -15.05 14.27 -11.49
N GLY A 337 -13.94 13.78 -10.95
CA GLY A 337 -13.53 12.37 -11.02
C GLY A 337 -14.47 11.47 -10.20
N LEU A 338 -14.40 10.17 -10.47
CA LEU A 338 -15.28 9.17 -9.87
C LEU A 338 -14.57 8.36 -8.78
N LEU A 339 -15.16 8.32 -7.59
CA LEU A 339 -14.88 7.28 -6.61
C LEU A 339 -15.90 6.18 -6.79
N TYR A 340 -15.44 4.97 -7.13
CA TYR A 340 -16.28 3.81 -7.28
C TYR A 340 -15.92 2.74 -6.25
N VAL A 341 -16.80 2.58 -5.25
CA VAL A 341 -16.72 1.56 -4.23
C VAL A 341 -17.61 0.40 -4.67
N ASP A 342 -17.02 -0.75 -4.98
CA ASP A 342 -17.73 -1.96 -5.38
C ASP A 342 -17.79 -2.97 -4.24
N ARG A 343 -19.02 -3.33 -3.84
CA ARG A 343 -19.28 -4.38 -2.85
C ARG A 343 -18.47 -4.21 -1.57
N PHE A 344 -18.43 -2.99 -1.03
CA PHE A 344 -18.10 -2.80 0.38
C PHE A 344 -19.08 -3.63 1.22
N PHE A 345 -18.62 -4.33 2.25
CA PHE A 345 -19.55 -5.10 3.07
C PHE A 345 -19.24 -5.01 4.56
N CYS A 346 -20.30 -5.00 5.36
CA CYS A 346 -20.20 -5.10 6.81
C CYS A 346 -21.51 -5.63 7.37
N LYS A 347 -21.52 -5.95 8.67
CA LYS A 347 -22.76 -6.21 9.39
C LYS A 347 -23.74 -5.04 9.25
N LYS A 348 -25.03 -5.35 9.10
CA LYS A 348 -26.12 -4.38 8.95
C LYS A 348 -26.10 -3.27 10.01
N GLU A 349 -25.87 -3.64 11.27
CA GLU A 349 -25.78 -2.71 12.42
C GLU A 349 -24.68 -1.64 12.27
N ASN A 350 -23.62 -1.93 11.52
CA ASN A 350 -22.48 -1.03 11.32
C ASN A 350 -22.59 -0.20 10.03
N MET A 351 -23.49 -0.55 9.10
CA MET A 351 -23.55 0.05 7.77
C MET A 351 -23.74 1.57 7.81
N LYS A 352 -24.62 2.06 8.71
CA LYS A 352 -24.88 3.50 8.84
C LYS A 352 -23.61 4.30 9.12
N MET A 353 -22.76 3.81 10.02
CA MET A 353 -21.52 4.47 10.40
C MET A 353 -20.56 4.64 9.22
N TYR A 354 -20.44 3.61 8.37
CA TYR A 354 -19.60 3.69 7.17
C TYR A 354 -20.19 4.62 6.12
N VAL A 355 -21.52 4.57 5.91
CA VAL A 355 -22.23 5.49 5.01
C VAL A 355 -22.04 6.95 5.44
N ASP A 356 -22.11 7.23 6.75
CA ASP A 356 -21.90 8.58 7.28
C ASP A 356 -20.50 9.12 6.94
N GLU A 357 -19.46 8.27 6.86
CA GLU A 357 -18.11 8.69 6.43
C GLU A 357 -18.00 8.93 4.92
N PHE A 358 -18.69 8.14 4.09
CA PHE A 358 -18.81 8.44 2.65
C PHE A 358 -19.59 9.73 2.39
N ASP A 359 -20.57 10.06 3.22
CA ASP A 359 -21.34 11.30 3.11
C ASP A 359 -20.51 12.51 3.57
N ARG A 360 -19.63 12.33 4.56
CA ARG A 360 -18.76 13.37 5.13
C ARG A 360 -17.83 14.01 4.09
N ILE A 361 -17.38 13.29 3.07
CA ILE A 361 -16.53 13.85 2.00
C ILE A 361 -17.31 14.75 1.01
N GLY A 362 -18.65 14.78 1.09
CA GLY A 362 -19.47 15.71 0.30
C GLY A 362 -19.50 15.39 -1.20
N TYR A 363 -19.31 14.12 -1.57
CA TYR A 363 -19.38 13.70 -2.97
C TYR A 363 -20.83 13.55 -3.42
N LYS A 364 -21.08 13.82 -4.71
CA LYS A 364 -22.41 13.62 -5.29
C LYS A 364 -22.63 12.14 -5.58
N LYS A 365 -23.69 11.56 -5.04
CA LYS A 365 -24.09 10.17 -5.33
C LYS A 365 -24.63 10.08 -6.77
N LEU A 366 -23.97 9.32 -7.63
CA LEU A 366 -24.43 9.04 -9.01
C LEU A 366 -25.16 7.71 -9.08
N LEU A 367 -24.56 6.66 -8.54
CA LEU A 367 -25.14 5.33 -8.41
C LEU A 367 -24.98 4.84 -6.97
N TRP A 368 -25.99 4.14 -6.46
CA TRP A 368 -26.01 3.65 -5.08
C TRP A 368 -26.89 2.41 -4.94
N ARG A 369 -26.33 1.28 -4.52
CA ARG A 369 -27.04 0.02 -4.27
C ARG A 369 -26.62 -0.55 -2.92
N VAL A 370 -27.61 -0.89 -2.09
CA VAL A 370 -27.41 -1.63 -0.83
C VAL A 370 -28.27 -2.88 -0.88
N VAL A 371 -27.65 -4.05 -0.82
CA VAL A 371 -28.35 -5.34 -0.93
C VAL A 371 -27.88 -6.32 0.15
N PRO A 372 -28.73 -7.26 0.59
CA PRO A 372 -28.31 -8.32 1.49
C PRO A 372 -27.22 -9.19 0.88
N LYS A 373 -26.18 -9.49 1.66
CA LYS A 373 -25.12 -10.41 1.27
C LYS A 373 -25.56 -11.85 1.59
N LYS A 374 -25.89 -12.62 0.55
CA LYS A 374 -26.55 -13.95 0.66
C LYS A 374 -25.61 -15.16 0.65
N ASP A 375 -24.31 -14.94 0.48
CA ASP A 375 -23.29 -15.99 0.41
C ASP A 375 -22.94 -16.61 1.79
N LYS A 376 -23.32 -15.94 2.89
CA LYS A 376 -23.13 -16.41 4.26
C LYS A 376 -24.40 -16.24 5.09
N LEU A 377 -24.52 -17.01 6.17
CA LEU A 377 -25.61 -16.93 7.17
C LEU A 377 -25.54 -15.67 8.05
N GLU A 378 -24.62 -14.75 7.79
CA GLU A 378 -24.44 -13.52 8.56
C GLU A 378 -25.34 -12.40 8.03
N ASP A 379 -25.85 -11.53 8.91
CA ASP A 379 -26.64 -10.33 8.54
C ASP A 379 -25.72 -9.22 8.01
N GLU A 380 -25.02 -9.51 6.92
CA GLU A 380 -24.15 -8.59 6.20
C GLU A 380 -24.89 -7.93 5.03
N LEU A 381 -24.50 -6.70 4.74
CA LEU A 381 -24.97 -5.95 3.57
C LEU A 381 -23.80 -5.65 2.64
N PHE A 382 -24.04 -5.74 1.34
CA PHE A 382 -23.19 -5.11 0.34
C PHE A 382 -23.65 -3.68 0.08
N LEU A 383 -22.69 -2.76 -0.05
CA LEU A 383 -22.84 -1.41 -0.55
C LEU A 383 -21.95 -1.26 -1.80
N SER A 384 -22.55 -0.86 -2.91
CA SER A 384 -21.82 -0.34 -4.06
C SER A 384 -22.26 1.08 -4.36
N ALA A 385 -21.31 1.97 -4.59
CA ALA A 385 -21.58 3.39 -4.82
C ALA A 385 -20.60 3.98 -5.83
N VAL A 386 -21.14 4.76 -6.77
CA VAL A 386 -20.35 5.63 -7.66
C VAL A 386 -20.62 7.06 -7.24
N LEU A 387 -19.56 7.74 -6.82
CA LEU A 387 -19.58 9.06 -6.21
C LEU A 387 -18.73 10.02 -7.05
N GLU A 388 -19.23 11.22 -7.33
CA GLU A 388 -18.51 12.26 -8.07
C GLU A 388 -17.90 13.28 -7.11
N LYS A 389 -16.58 13.51 -7.25
CA LYS A 389 -15.85 14.52 -6.48
C LYS A 389 -16.33 15.93 -6.83
N PRO A 390 -16.72 16.77 -5.85
CA PRO A 390 -17.12 18.15 -6.11
C PRO A 390 -15.91 19.00 -6.52
N VAL A 391 -16.18 20.15 -7.14
CA VAL A 391 -15.15 21.19 -7.29
C VAL A 391 -15.05 21.93 -5.96
N ARG A 392 -13.85 21.96 -5.36
CA ARG A 392 -13.55 22.74 -4.15
C ARG A 392 -12.62 23.88 -4.57
N GLY A 393 -12.93 25.09 -4.10
CA GLY A 393 -12.22 26.33 -4.42
C GLY A 393 -11.06 26.60 -3.46
#